data_AF-A0A1B0BJ66-F1
#
_entry.id   AF-A0A1B0BJ66-F1
#
_cell.length_a   1.000
_cell.length_b   1.000
_cell.length_c   1.000
_cell.angle_alpha   90.00
_cell.angle_beta   90.00
_cell.angle_gamma   90.00
#
_symmetry.space_group_name_H-M   'P 1'
#
loop_
_entity.id
_entity.type
_entity.pdbx_description
1 polymer ?
#
loop_
_entity_poly.entity_id
_entity_poly.type
_entity_poly.pdbx_seq_one_letter_code
_entity_poly.pdbx_strand_id
1 'polypeptide(L)'
;MCRGLADVDVDGEYEKDNFGIKMLEGIAPKEYDNYFLAKSYFDVREYDRAAHLVRNTSSPVPRFLHLYATYLMTQVTLKTWEQTINSKQ
;
A
#
# COMPACT_ATOMS: atom_id res chain seq x y z
N MET A 1 31.25 -10.72 13.37
CA MET A 1 30.71 -11.97 12.79
C MET A 1 29.32 -11.67 12.28
N CYS A 2 29.21 -11.21 11.04
CA CYS A 2 27.93 -10.98 10.38
C CYS A 2 27.35 -12.35 10.02
N ARG A 3 26.40 -12.86 10.80
CA ARG A 3 25.60 -14.02 10.43
C ARG A 3 24.61 -13.56 9.35
N GLY A 4 25.14 -13.37 8.15
CA GLY A 4 24.34 -13.05 6.97
C GLY A 4 23.43 -14.22 6.65
N LEU A 5 22.23 -13.91 6.14
CA LEU A 5 21.16 -14.81 5.71
C LEU A 5 21.56 -15.78 4.56
N ALA A 6 22.85 -16.05 4.38
CA ALA A 6 23.40 -16.80 3.26
C ALA A 6 23.15 -18.32 3.34
N ASP A 7 22.84 -18.84 4.53
CA ASP A 7 22.66 -20.28 4.77
C ASP A 7 21.17 -20.69 4.87
N VAL A 8 20.25 -19.80 4.50
CA VAL A 8 18.84 -20.16 4.36
C VAL A 8 18.66 -20.70 2.96
N ASP A 9 18.75 -22.02 2.81
CA ASP A 9 18.20 -22.71 1.65
C ASP A 9 16.69 -22.42 1.63
N VAL A 10 16.28 -21.53 0.71
CA VAL A 10 14.86 -21.26 0.46
C VAL A 10 14.39 -22.40 -0.43
N ASP A 11 13.87 -23.44 0.19
CA ASP A 11 13.22 -24.58 -0.46
C ASP A 11 12.21 -24.03 -1.47
N GLY A 12 12.59 -24.11 -2.74
CA GLY A 12 11.94 -23.43 -3.86
C GLY A 12 10.63 -24.08 -4.28
N GLU A 13 9.73 -24.31 -3.35
CA GLU A 13 8.32 -24.53 -3.63
C GLU A 13 7.56 -23.35 -3.05
N TYR A 14 7.63 -22.22 -3.77
CA TYR A 14 6.51 -21.29 -3.77
C TYR A 14 5.32 -22.10 -4.27
N GLU A 15 4.60 -22.76 -3.34
CA GLU A 15 3.22 -23.10 -3.60
C GLU A 15 2.60 -21.82 -4.13
N LYS A 16 2.28 -21.83 -5.42
CA LYS A 16 1.50 -20.76 -6.03
C LYS A 16 0.13 -20.94 -5.43
N ASP A 17 -0.07 -20.42 -4.23
CA ASP A 17 -1.38 -20.27 -3.65
C ASP A 17 -2.16 -19.49 -4.70
N ASN A 18 -3.14 -20.14 -5.32
CA ASN A 18 -3.99 -19.54 -6.34
C ASN A 18 -4.68 -18.24 -5.83
N PHE A 19 -4.61 -17.99 -4.52
CA PHE A 19 -5.05 -16.79 -3.83
C PHE A 19 -4.19 -15.55 -4.11
N GLY A 20 -2.86 -15.68 -4.11
CA GLY A 20 -1.94 -14.55 -4.31
C GLY A 20 -1.91 -14.03 -5.74
N ILE A 21 -1.99 -14.94 -6.73
CA ILE A 21 -1.94 -14.61 -8.16
C ILE A 21 -3.17 -13.80 -8.60
N LYS A 22 -4.34 -14.08 -8.03
CA LYS A 22 -5.59 -13.39 -8.40
C LYS A 22 -5.61 -11.93 -7.94
N MET A 23 -4.94 -11.60 -6.82
CA MET A 23 -4.82 -10.22 -6.33
C MET A 23 -3.85 -9.36 -7.15
N LEU A 24 -2.98 -9.98 -7.95
CA LEU A 24 -2.00 -9.32 -8.80
C LEU A 24 -2.52 -9.09 -10.23
N GLU A 25 -3.75 -9.52 -10.52
CA GLU A 25 -4.40 -9.29 -11.80
C GLU A 25 -4.57 -7.79 -12.04
N GLY A 26 -4.04 -7.31 -13.17
CA GLY A 26 -4.05 -5.87 -13.48
C GLY A 26 -3.00 -5.06 -12.72
N ILE A 27 -1.94 -5.68 -12.20
CA ILE A 27 -0.72 -4.99 -11.76
C ILE A 27 0.47 -5.45 -12.61
N ALA A 28 1.24 -4.50 -13.13
CA ALA A 28 2.50 -4.81 -13.82
C ALA A 28 3.52 -5.39 -12.81
N PRO A 29 4.31 -6.43 -13.16
CA PRO A 29 5.26 -7.03 -12.23
C PRO A 29 6.25 -6.05 -11.58
N LYS A 30 6.67 -5.02 -12.33
CA LYS A 30 7.54 -3.94 -11.85
C LYS A 30 6.90 -3.04 -10.77
N GLU A 31 5.59 -3.13 -10.59
CA GLU A 31 4.80 -2.33 -9.64
C GLU A 31 4.35 -3.15 -8.42
N TYR A 32 4.67 -4.46 -8.37
CA TYR A 32 4.32 -5.33 -7.25
C TYR A 32 4.91 -4.83 -5.94
N ASP A 33 6.21 -4.54 -5.91
CA ASP A 33 6.89 -4.09 -4.69
C ASP A 33 6.27 -2.80 -4.14
N ASN A 34 6.03 -1.82 -5.02
CA ASN A 34 5.38 -0.57 -4.66
C ASN A 34 3.94 -0.76 -4.20
N TYR A 35 3.20 -1.67 -4.84
CA TYR A 35 1.83 -1.97 -4.45
C TYR A 35 1.74 -2.65 -3.08
N PHE A 36 2.55 -3.68 -2.83
CA PHE A 36 2.54 -4.39 -1.55
C PHE A 36 2.94 -3.48 -0.39
N LEU A 37 3.99 -2.68 -0.58
CA LEU A 37 4.41 -1.71 0.42
C LEU A 37 3.33 -0.62 0.61
N ALA A 38 2.72 -0.10 -0.45
CA ALA A 38 1.64 0.89 -0.33
C ALA A 38 0.42 0.30 0.39
N LYS A 39 0.11 -0.98 0.15
CA LYS A 39 -0.96 -1.69 0.83
C LYS A 39 -0.67 -1.82 2.32
N SER A 40 0.55 -2.15 2.73
CA SER A 40 0.92 -2.17 4.15
C SER A 40 0.77 -0.79 4.81
N TYR A 41 1.18 0.30 4.14
CA TYR A 41 0.95 1.66 4.66
C TYR A 41 -0.53 2.00 4.77
N PHE A 42 -1.32 1.55 3.79
CA PHE A 42 -2.76 1.74 3.78
C PHE A 42 -3.43 1.04 4.98
N ASP A 43 -3.03 -0.18 5.31
CA ASP A 43 -3.60 -0.96 6.42
C ASP A 43 -3.33 -0.32 7.79
N VAL A 44 -2.20 0.38 7.95
CA VAL A 44 -1.83 1.14 9.16
C VAL A 44 -2.41 2.57 9.15
N ARG A 45 -3.24 2.91 8.14
CA ARG A 45 -3.86 4.23 7.94
C ARG A 45 -2.88 5.37 7.64
N GLU A 46 -1.67 5.05 7.20
CA GLU A 46 -0.70 6.04 6.70
C GLU A 46 -0.99 6.37 5.21
N TYR A 47 -2.14 7.00 4.96
CA TYR A 47 -2.65 7.21 3.60
C TYR A 47 -1.75 8.08 2.72
N ASP A 48 -1.12 9.10 3.30
CA ASP A 48 -0.20 10.01 2.56
C ASP A 48 1.00 9.24 1.99
N ARG A 49 1.63 8.39 2.82
CA ARG A 49 2.75 7.54 2.40
C ARG A 49 2.33 6.51 1.34
N ALA A 50 1.16 5.89 1.53
CA ALA A 50 0.60 4.97 0.54
C ALA A 50 0.39 5.68 -0.80
N ALA A 51 -0.26 6.85 -0.82
CA ALA A 51 -0.52 7.62 -2.03
C ALA A 51 0.77 8.06 -2.74
N HIS A 52 1.78 8.50 -1.97
CA HIS A 52 3.07 8.93 -2.51
C HIS A 52 3.81 7.79 -3.23
N LEU A 53 3.72 6.55 -2.72
CA LEU A 53 4.44 5.41 -3.27
C LEU A 53 3.89 4.94 -4.61
N VAL A 54 2.57 4.96 -4.79
CA VAL A 54 1.91 4.50 -6.03
C VAL A 54 1.60 5.62 -7.04
N ARG A 55 2.02 6.87 -6.80
CA ARG A 55 1.69 8.03 -7.66
C ARG A 55 2.10 7.90 -9.14
N ASN A 56 3.20 7.21 -9.40
CA ASN A 56 3.79 7.08 -10.75
C ASN A 56 3.41 5.76 -11.42
N THR A 57 2.49 4.99 -10.83
CA THR A 57 2.08 3.68 -11.37
C THR A 57 1.11 3.83 -12.54
N SER A 58 1.26 2.96 -13.53
CA SER A 58 0.42 2.93 -14.72
C SER A 58 -0.69 1.89 -14.61
N SER A 59 -0.52 0.88 -13.75
CA SER A 59 -1.51 -0.18 -13.62
C SER A 59 -2.79 0.31 -12.95
N PRO A 60 -3.95 -0.29 -13.29
CA PRO A 60 -5.24 0.13 -12.75
C PRO A 60 -5.35 -0.03 -11.23
N VAL A 61 -4.82 -1.12 -10.65
CA VAL A 61 -5.01 -1.40 -9.23
C VAL A 61 -4.21 -0.45 -8.32
N PRO A 62 -2.90 -0.19 -8.53
CA PRO A 62 -2.16 0.74 -7.69
C PRO A 62 -2.61 2.19 -7.93
N ARG A 63 -3.11 2.52 -9.13
CA ARG A 63 -3.75 3.79 -9.42
C ARG A 63 -5.05 3.99 -8.65
N PHE A 64 -5.89 2.96 -8.53
CA PHE A 64 -7.06 3.00 -7.67
C PHE A 64 -6.66 3.25 -6.21
N LEU A 65 -5.63 2.53 -5.71
CA LEU A 65 -5.13 2.71 -4.35
C LEU A 65 -4.64 4.14 -4.10
N HIS A 66 -3.95 4.75 -5.07
CA HIS A 66 -3.50 6.15 -5.00
C HIS A 66 -4.68 7.11 -4.82
N LEU A 67 -5.71 7.00 -5.68
CA LEU A 67 -6.89 7.87 -5.62
C LEU A 67 -7.66 7.67 -4.31
N TYR A 68 -7.83 6.41 -3.89
CA TYR A 68 -8.57 6.09 -2.68
C TYR A 68 -7.86 6.57 -1.41
N ALA A 69 -6.55 6.37 -1.32
CA ALA A 69 -5.74 6.88 -0.21
C ALA A 69 -5.77 8.42 -0.13
N THR A 70 -5.68 9.11 -1.28
CA THR A 70 -5.78 10.58 -1.34
C THR A 70 -7.15 11.08 -0.86
N TYR A 71 -8.23 10.38 -1.25
CA TYR A 71 -9.57 10.69 -0.80
C TYR A 71 -9.73 10.51 0.72
N LEU A 72 -9.24 9.40 1.28
CA LEU A 72 -9.30 9.15 2.73
C LEU A 72 -8.49 10.18 3.52
N MET A 73 -7.29 10.52 3.06
CA MET A 73 -6.48 11.58 3.67
C MET A 73 -7.26 12.90 3.74
N THR A 74 -7.90 13.29 2.64
CA THR A 74 -8.69 14.53 2.56
C THR A 74 -9.87 14.49 3.51
N GLN A 75 -10.63 13.38 3.53
CA GLN A 75 -11.76 13.23 4.44
C GLN A 75 -11.37 13.25 5.92
N VAL A 76 -10.30 12.55 6.30
CA VAL A 76 -9.80 12.54 7.69
C VAL A 76 -9.41 13.95 8.12
N THR A 77 -8.76 14.68 7.22
CA THR A 77 -8.38 16.07 7.45
C THR A 77 -9.61 16.94 7.69
N LEU A 78 -10.61 16.90 6.80
CA LEU A 78 -11.84 17.69 6.94
C LEU A 78 -12.58 17.43 8.25
N LYS A 79 -12.76 16.17 8.64
CA LYS A 79 -13.39 15.82 9.92
C LYS A 79 -12.65 16.39 11.12
N THR A 80 -11.31 16.42 11.05
CA THR A 80 -10.47 16.99 12.11
C THR A 80 -10.66 18.51 12.22
N TRP A 81 -10.76 19.21 11.08
CA TRP A 81 -11.03 20.65 11.06
C TRP A 81 -12.43 20.98 11.59
N GLU A 82 -13.46 20.20 11.22
CA GLU A 82 -14.82 20.37 11.75
C GLU A 82 -14.88 20.19 13.27
N GLN A 83 -14.22 19.15 13.81
CA GLN A 83 -14.11 18.94 15.26
C GLN A 83 -13.40 20.10 15.96
N THR A 84 -12.32 20.60 15.36
CA THR A 84 -11.55 21.73 15.90
C THR A 84 -12.40 23.00 15.93
N ILE A 85 -13.20 23.27 14.90
CA ILE A 85 -14.11 24.42 14.85
C ILE A 85 -15.21 24.28 15.92
N ASN A 86 -15.87 23.12 15.99
CA ASN A 86 -16.95 22.88 16.95
C ASN A 86 -16.48 22.89 18.42
N SER A 87 -15.23 22.50 18.70
CA SER A 87 -14.66 22.56 20.05
C SER A 87 -14.38 23.98 20.57
N LYS A 88 -14.40 24.98 19.69
CA LYS A 88 -14.10 26.39 20.00
C LYS A 88 -15.35 27.27 20.12
N GLN A 89 -16.54 26.74 19.86
CA GLN A 89 -17.83 27.38 20.14
C GLN A 89 -18.38 26.89 21.48
#